data_AF-A0A9N9TG24-F1
#
_entry.id   AF-A0A9N9TG24-F1
#
_cell.length_a   1.000
_cell.length_b   1.000
_cell.length_c   1.000
_cell.angle_alpha   90.00
_cell.angle_beta   90.00
_cell.angle_gamma   90.00
#
_symmetry.space_group_name_H-M   'P 1'
#
loop_
_entity.id
_entity.type
_entity.pdbx_description
1 polymer ?
#
loop_
_entity_poly.entity_id
_entity_poly.type
_entity_poly.pdbx_seq_one_letter_code
_entity_poly.pdbx_strand_id
1 'polypeptide(L)'
;MSHLRGRMHQEAVRQANLSPAEVEQFNLEQIVEAPAEREDPKVEAAKERGKSHRKRCKKIRQRMTVKAAEFETGYKPNVTDGANKRSMNRSINTIGSITNQASQGLSPAVSSQLDRILNELSRLLNKGAKGDLDIFQSVGGFAVLGKLLALGQDGNCSLPVKSMIICCNLWQIACRGANGSNNCQYVILSNRLVPVIDLLNAKLSNIDIKEDVLPSEPLCTALMQLVAVVLKNAPSGCPASRIQDIVSFSVCVGVVEQLAKCCLSVRGPVHDMPNTCSFLLAALEFLAALADHAPEDSDATHLVSTLLATELLGCVSMLYGLLLPPDSTPRVDGQRPPTLPKPCLDLASVTFRLMKRVAELDIEKFQVALGAEGISLQFRHIAGHLLWCCATPALPKCQRGKDADVDDGDADAESAYRDLLHQVVMVTGYFAVENNDNQILEDFRNSESGRQHRLVKLLS
;
A
#
# COMPACT_ATOMS: atom_id res chain seq x y z
N MET A 1 -7.97 -20.49 21.59
CA MET A 1 -9.32 -20.91 21.16
C MET A 1 -9.42 -21.23 19.66
N SER A 2 -8.64 -20.63 18.74
CA SER A 2 -8.81 -20.92 17.29
C SER A 2 -8.42 -22.35 16.88
N HIS A 3 -7.43 -22.99 17.52
CA HIS A 3 -7.03 -24.35 17.10
C HIS A 3 -8.08 -25.45 17.32
N LEU A 4 -9.10 -25.22 18.16
CA LEU A 4 -10.16 -26.21 18.45
C LEU A 4 -11.21 -26.35 17.35
N ARG A 5 -11.16 -25.47 16.34
CA ARG A 5 -12.02 -25.54 15.16
C ARG A 5 -11.23 -25.71 13.86
N GLY A 6 -9.90 -25.78 13.93
CA GLY A 6 -9.04 -26.01 12.78
C GLY A 6 -9.20 -27.42 12.20
N ARG A 7 -8.98 -27.56 10.88
CA ARG A 7 -9.16 -28.81 10.11
C ARG A 7 -8.50 -30.04 10.75
N MET A 8 -7.24 -29.91 11.16
CA MET A 8 -6.51 -31.01 11.80
C MET A 8 -7.16 -31.47 13.10
N HIS A 9 -7.69 -30.53 13.88
CA HIS A 9 -8.36 -30.83 15.14
C HIS A 9 -9.74 -31.47 14.89
N GLN A 10 -10.50 -30.96 13.92
CA GLN A 10 -11.78 -31.56 13.53
C GLN A 10 -11.59 -32.98 12.97
N GLU A 11 -10.55 -33.22 12.18
CA GLU A 11 -10.19 -34.57 11.70
C GLU A 11 -9.79 -35.49 12.85
N ALA A 12 -9.01 -35.00 13.83
CA ALA A 12 -8.63 -35.76 15.02
C ALA A 12 -9.85 -36.13 15.88
N VAL A 13 -10.78 -35.18 16.12
CA VAL A 13 -12.04 -35.42 16.84
C VAL A 13 -12.91 -36.43 16.10
N ARG A 14 -12.98 -36.32 14.77
CA ARG A 14 -13.77 -37.24 13.92
C ARG A 14 -13.19 -38.64 13.89
N GLN A 15 -11.86 -38.79 13.91
CA GLN A 15 -11.20 -40.09 14.03
C GLN A 15 -11.37 -40.70 15.42
N ALA A 16 -11.50 -39.87 16.46
CA ALA A 16 -11.68 -40.32 17.83
C ALA A 16 -13.11 -40.83 18.15
N ASN A 17 -14.10 -40.65 17.25
CA ASN A 17 -15.48 -41.15 17.38
C ASN A 17 -16.14 -40.82 18.75
N LEU A 18 -15.91 -39.60 19.25
CA LEU A 18 -16.36 -39.17 20.56
C LEU A 18 -17.84 -38.74 20.56
N SER A 19 -18.54 -38.96 21.68
CA SER A 19 -19.89 -38.43 21.87
C SER A 19 -19.86 -36.91 22.10
N PRO A 20 -20.98 -36.18 21.88
CA PRO A 20 -21.00 -34.71 21.98
C PRO A 20 -20.51 -34.14 23.32
N ALA A 21 -20.68 -34.87 24.42
CA ALA A 21 -20.19 -34.47 25.75
C ALA A 21 -18.68 -34.72 25.92
N GLU A 22 -18.14 -35.75 25.27
CA GLU A 22 -16.72 -36.12 25.32
C GLU A 22 -15.87 -35.23 24.40
N VAL A 23 -16.46 -34.63 23.37
CA VAL A 23 -15.78 -33.66 22.49
C VAL A 23 -15.31 -32.43 23.26
N GLU A 24 -16.12 -31.90 24.19
CA GLU A 24 -15.74 -30.73 24.98
C GLU A 24 -14.56 -31.04 25.91
N GLN A 25 -14.57 -32.22 26.54
CA GLN A 25 -13.47 -32.68 27.39
C GLN A 25 -12.19 -32.95 26.58
N PHE A 26 -12.32 -33.61 25.42
CA PHE A 26 -11.20 -33.83 24.50
C PHE A 26 -10.61 -32.50 24.02
N ASN A 27 -11.46 -31.53 23.67
CA ASN A 27 -11.01 -30.20 23.28
C ASN A 27 -10.19 -29.53 24.37
N LEU A 28 -10.63 -29.58 25.62
CA LEU A 28 -9.92 -29.00 26.77
C LEU A 28 -8.58 -29.69 27.03
N GLU A 29 -8.49 -31.01 26.86
CA GLU A 29 -7.25 -31.79 27.00
C GLU A 29 -6.22 -31.47 25.92
N GLN A 30 -6.65 -31.04 24.72
CA GLN A 30 -5.76 -30.63 23.63
C GLN A 30 -5.28 -29.16 23.77
N ILE A 31 -5.81 -28.37 24.70
CA ILE A 31 -5.30 -27.03 24.99
C ILE A 31 -4.06 -27.17 25.88
N VAL A 32 -2.91 -27.34 25.25
CA VAL A 32 -1.61 -27.36 25.94
C VAL A 32 -1.00 -25.96 25.89
N GLU A 33 -0.56 -25.43 27.03
CA GLU A 33 0.24 -24.21 27.06
C GLU A 33 1.53 -24.43 26.26
N ALA A 34 1.86 -23.48 25.38
CA ALA A 34 3.10 -23.56 24.61
C ALA A 34 4.30 -23.60 25.59
N PRO A 35 5.24 -24.54 25.44
CA PRO A 35 6.42 -24.60 26.31
C PRO A 35 7.18 -23.27 26.27
N ALA A 36 7.55 -22.73 27.42
CA ALA A 36 8.24 -21.43 27.53
C ALA A 36 9.55 -21.35 26.74
N GLU A 37 10.12 -22.49 26.33
CA GLU A 37 11.39 -22.59 25.60
C GLU A 37 11.25 -22.65 24.08
N ARG A 38 10.03 -22.78 23.51
CA ARG A 38 9.82 -22.81 22.05
C ARG A 38 9.26 -21.49 21.55
N GLU A 39 10.03 -20.77 20.75
CA GLU A 39 9.54 -19.59 20.02
C GLU A 39 8.44 -19.98 19.01
N ASP A 40 7.49 -19.07 18.79
CA ASP A 40 6.43 -19.25 17.79
C ASP A 40 7.05 -19.47 16.39
N PRO A 41 6.69 -20.55 15.65
CA PRO A 41 7.17 -20.81 14.29
C PRO A 41 7.00 -19.62 13.33
N LYS A 42 5.95 -18.80 13.48
CA LYS A 42 5.75 -17.57 12.68
C LYS A 42 6.82 -16.53 12.98
N VAL A 43 7.24 -16.41 14.24
CA VAL A 43 8.30 -15.49 14.68
C VAL A 43 9.66 -15.96 14.18
N GLU A 44 9.94 -17.26 14.26
CA GLU A 44 11.18 -17.84 13.73
C GLU A 44 11.28 -17.66 12.20
N ALA A 45 10.21 -17.98 11.47
CA ALA A 45 10.13 -17.77 10.02
C ALA A 45 10.32 -16.29 9.63
N ALA A 46 9.77 -15.36 10.42
CA ALA A 46 9.98 -13.93 10.22
C ALA A 46 11.44 -13.50 10.45
N LYS A 47 12.12 -14.06 11.47
CA LYS A 47 13.55 -13.80 11.73
C LYS A 47 14.43 -14.32 10.59
N GLU A 48 14.19 -15.54 10.11
CA GLU A 48 14.94 -16.12 8.98
C GLU A 48 14.73 -15.35 7.68
N ARG A 49 13.49 -14.98 7.37
CA ARG A 49 13.18 -14.08 6.24
C ARG A 49 13.94 -12.77 6.36
N GLY A 50 13.97 -12.16 7.55
CA GLY A 50 14.74 -10.94 7.81
C GLY A 50 16.26 -11.08 7.61
N LYS A 51 16.84 -12.26 7.87
CA LYS A 51 18.26 -12.54 7.56
C LYS A 51 18.49 -12.66 6.06
N SER A 52 17.60 -13.37 5.36
CA SER A 52 17.65 -13.54 3.90
C SER A 52 17.49 -12.19 3.17
N HIS A 53 16.50 -11.39 3.57
CA HIS A 53 16.23 -10.05 3.02
C HIS A 53 17.42 -9.13 3.18
N ARG A 54 18.10 -9.11 4.34
CA ARG A 54 19.31 -8.30 4.55
C ARG A 54 20.44 -8.66 3.57
N LYS A 55 20.72 -9.94 3.34
CA LYS A 55 21.74 -10.39 2.38
C LYS A 55 21.37 -9.98 0.95
N ARG A 56 20.10 -10.19 0.57
CA ARG A 56 19.58 -9.86 -0.75
C ARG A 56 19.55 -8.35 -1.01
N CYS A 57 19.15 -7.54 -0.02
CA CYS A 57 19.15 -6.08 -0.08
C CYS A 57 20.52 -5.52 -0.45
N LYS A 58 21.60 -6.01 0.18
CA LYS A 58 22.98 -5.60 -0.16
C LYS A 58 23.34 -5.89 -1.62
N LYS A 59 22.99 -7.09 -2.12
CA LYS A 59 23.25 -7.49 -3.52
C LYS A 59 22.45 -6.65 -4.52
N ILE A 60 21.17 -6.41 -4.24
CA ILE A 60 20.29 -5.59 -5.08
C ILE A 60 20.81 -4.16 -5.13
N ARG A 61 21.13 -3.56 -3.98
CA ARG A 61 21.70 -2.21 -3.91
C ARG A 61 22.96 -2.08 -4.75
N GLN A 62 23.91 -3.00 -4.60
CA GLN A 62 25.14 -3.02 -5.40
C GLN A 62 24.84 -3.07 -6.90
N ARG A 63 23.95 -3.98 -7.33
CA ARG A 63 23.53 -4.12 -8.73
C ARG A 63 22.86 -2.85 -9.25
N MET A 64 21.98 -2.24 -8.47
CA MET A 64 21.28 -1.02 -8.84
C MET A 64 22.24 0.15 -9.03
N THR A 65 23.24 0.28 -8.15
CA THR A 65 24.31 1.29 -8.25
C THR A 65 25.15 1.11 -9.51
N VAL A 66 25.60 -0.11 -9.81
CA VAL A 66 26.41 -0.39 -11.01
C VAL A 66 25.62 -0.06 -12.28
N LYS A 67 24.40 -0.58 -12.40
CA LYS A 67 23.54 -0.30 -13.57
C LYS A 67 23.18 1.18 -13.72
N ALA A 68 23.07 1.92 -12.61
CA ALA A 68 22.84 3.37 -12.66
C ALA A 68 24.06 4.12 -13.18
N ALA A 69 25.27 3.76 -12.74
CA ALA A 69 26.50 4.36 -13.23
C ALA A 69 26.71 4.08 -14.73
N GLU A 70 26.43 2.86 -15.18
CA GLU A 70 26.44 2.48 -16.61
C GLU A 70 25.46 3.34 -17.41
N PHE A 71 24.23 3.49 -16.93
CA PHE A 71 23.23 4.34 -17.56
C PHE A 71 23.70 5.80 -17.63
N GLU A 72 24.15 6.39 -16.52
CA GLU A 72 24.56 7.80 -16.47
C GLU A 72 25.79 8.09 -17.35
N THR A 73 26.70 7.14 -17.52
CA THR A 73 27.87 7.29 -18.41
C THR A 73 27.47 7.43 -19.88
N GLY A 74 26.43 6.71 -20.31
CA GLY A 74 25.90 6.77 -21.68
C GLY A 74 24.78 7.80 -21.87
N TYR A 75 24.24 8.35 -20.78
CA TYR A 75 23.06 9.19 -20.83
C TYR A 75 23.39 10.60 -21.31
N LYS A 76 22.77 11.00 -22.43
CA LYS A 76 22.79 12.38 -22.91
C LYS A 76 21.43 13.01 -22.60
N PRO A 77 21.36 14.00 -21.69
CA PRO A 77 20.10 14.68 -21.42
C PRO A 77 19.59 15.33 -22.71
N ASN A 78 18.28 15.25 -22.94
CA ASN A 78 17.65 16.05 -23.97
C ASN A 78 17.80 17.53 -23.57
N VAL A 79 18.74 18.22 -24.20
CA VAL A 79 18.99 19.64 -23.95
C VAL A 79 17.91 20.44 -24.66
N THR A 80 16.73 20.50 -24.04
CA THR A 80 15.66 21.39 -24.47
C THR A 80 16.03 22.80 -24.04
N ASP A 81 16.12 23.74 -24.98
CA ASP A 81 16.28 25.15 -24.63
C ASP A 81 14.92 25.78 -24.39
N GLY A 82 14.81 26.59 -23.35
CA GLY A 82 13.51 27.14 -22.92
C GLY A 82 13.69 28.35 -22.02
N ALA A 83 12.68 29.22 -22.01
CA ALA A 83 12.71 30.50 -21.32
C ALA A 83 13.07 30.36 -19.82
N ASN A 84 12.64 29.26 -19.19
CA ASN A 84 12.82 29.00 -17.77
C ASN A 84 14.17 28.35 -17.40
N LYS A 85 14.95 27.87 -18.37
CA LYS A 85 16.16 27.05 -18.12
C LYS A 85 17.17 27.73 -17.20
N ARG A 86 17.48 29.01 -17.45
CA ARG A 86 18.43 29.77 -16.60
C ARG A 86 17.91 29.94 -15.17
N SER A 87 16.63 30.26 -15.03
CA SER A 87 15.99 30.45 -13.72
C SER A 87 16.00 29.14 -12.92
N MET A 88 15.58 28.05 -13.57
CA MET A 88 15.54 26.73 -12.96
C MET A 88 16.94 26.25 -12.56
N ASN A 89 17.95 26.43 -13.42
CA ASN A 89 19.34 26.09 -13.08
C ASN A 89 19.84 26.86 -11.85
N ARG A 90 19.50 28.15 -11.71
CA ARG A 90 19.84 28.94 -10.51
C ARG A 90 19.15 28.41 -9.26
N SER A 91 17.86 28.07 -9.36
CA SER A 91 17.10 27.49 -8.25
C SER A 91 17.68 26.15 -7.81
N ILE A 92 17.99 25.25 -8.75
CA ILE A 92 18.59 23.94 -8.45
C ILE A 92 19.98 24.09 -7.83
N ASN A 93 20.82 24.99 -8.34
CA ASN A 93 22.14 25.26 -7.73
C ASN A 93 22.02 25.81 -6.31
N THR A 94 21.03 26.67 -6.06
CA THR A 94 20.77 27.21 -4.72
C THR A 94 20.33 26.11 -3.76
N ILE A 95 19.40 25.23 -4.16
CA ILE A 95 19.01 24.07 -3.36
C ILE A 95 20.23 23.17 -3.10
N GLY A 96 21.08 22.93 -4.11
CA GLY A 96 22.32 22.17 -3.96
C GLY A 96 23.27 22.78 -2.92
N SER A 97 23.45 24.11 -2.93
CA SER A 97 24.24 24.82 -1.92
C SER A 97 23.65 24.66 -0.52
N ILE A 98 22.34 24.86 -0.36
CA ILE A 98 21.65 24.67 0.92
C ILE A 98 21.80 23.22 1.41
N THR A 99 21.66 22.26 0.51
CA THR A 99 21.80 20.82 0.81
C THR A 99 23.21 20.51 1.32
N ASN A 100 24.25 21.09 0.74
CA ASN A 100 25.63 20.89 1.21
C ASN A 100 25.86 21.51 2.60
N GLN A 101 25.23 22.65 2.89
CA GLN A 101 25.30 23.33 4.19
C GLN A 101 24.50 22.61 5.29
N ALA A 102 23.45 21.88 4.93
CA ALA A 102 22.53 21.26 5.88
C ALA A 102 23.20 20.26 6.85
N SER A 103 24.34 19.69 6.48
CA SER A 103 25.17 18.86 7.37
C SER A 103 25.64 19.57 8.65
N GLN A 104 25.70 20.91 8.64
CA GLN A 104 26.09 21.76 9.76
C GLN A 104 24.89 22.41 10.46
N GLY A 105 23.66 22.00 10.11
CA GLY A 105 22.42 22.61 10.56
C GLY A 105 21.97 23.76 9.66
N LEU A 106 20.64 23.90 9.51
CA LEU A 106 20.03 24.98 8.73
C LEU A 106 19.42 26.03 9.66
N SER A 107 19.69 27.30 9.38
CA SER A 107 18.99 28.39 10.07
C SER A 107 17.52 28.45 9.61
N PRO A 108 16.62 29.04 10.41
CA PRO A 108 15.22 29.23 10.01
C PRO A 108 15.04 30.03 8.71
N ALA A 109 15.93 31.00 8.46
CA ALA A 109 15.93 31.80 7.23
C ALA A 109 16.29 30.97 6.00
N VAL A 110 17.33 30.13 6.09
CA VAL A 110 17.73 29.24 5.00
C VAL A 110 16.67 28.16 4.74
N SER A 111 16.05 27.63 5.80
CA SER A 111 14.93 26.69 5.69
C SER A 111 13.73 27.32 4.98
N SER A 112 13.40 28.57 5.31
CA SER A 112 12.31 29.32 4.65
C SER A 112 12.63 29.63 3.19
N GLN A 113 13.89 29.93 2.87
CA GLN A 113 14.35 30.11 1.50
C GLN A 113 14.23 28.81 0.69
N LEU A 114 14.61 27.67 1.27
CA LEU A 114 14.45 26.35 0.65
C LEU A 114 12.97 26.07 0.33
N ASP A 115 12.07 26.22 1.30
CA ASP A 115 10.63 26.05 1.12
C ASP A 115 10.10 26.93 -0.01
N ARG A 116 10.54 28.19 -0.07
CA ARG A 116 10.14 29.13 -1.12
C ARG A 116 10.57 28.65 -2.50
N ILE A 117 11.84 28.29 -2.68
CA ILE A 117 12.37 27.85 -3.97
C ILE A 117 11.68 26.57 -4.44
N LEU A 118 11.48 25.60 -3.55
CA LEU A 118 10.78 24.35 -3.88
C LEU A 118 9.32 24.59 -4.33
N ASN A 119 8.60 25.51 -3.66
CA ASN A 119 7.24 25.87 -4.04
C ASN A 119 7.18 26.67 -5.34
N GLU A 120 8.13 27.58 -5.59
CA GLU A 120 8.24 28.31 -6.86
C GLU A 120 8.46 27.33 -8.03
N LEU A 121 9.36 26.36 -7.86
CA LEU A 121 9.56 25.29 -8.85
C LEU A 121 8.30 24.44 -9.03
N SER A 122 7.59 24.09 -7.95
CA SER A 122 6.36 23.30 -8.03
C SER A 122 5.28 24.01 -8.84
N ARG A 123 5.12 25.33 -8.64
CA ARG A 123 4.20 26.16 -9.42
C ARG A 123 4.61 26.25 -10.88
N LEU A 124 5.92 26.37 -11.15
CA LEU A 124 6.46 26.44 -12.49
C LEU A 124 6.20 25.14 -13.25
N LEU A 125 6.49 23.97 -12.66
CA LEU A 125 6.28 22.68 -13.32
C LEU A 125 4.79 22.32 -13.47
N ASN A 126 3.93 22.71 -12.53
CA ASN A 126 2.48 22.47 -12.64
C ASN A 126 1.81 23.27 -13.77
N LYS A 127 2.29 24.49 -14.03
CA LYS A 127 1.75 25.37 -15.09
C LYS A 127 2.55 25.28 -16.40
N GLY A 128 3.71 24.63 -16.35
CA GLY A 128 4.73 24.67 -17.39
C GLY A 128 4.40 23.80 -18.59
N ALA A 129 5.07 24.08 -19.71
CA ALA A 129 5.01 23.22 -20.88
C ALA A 129 5.79 21.92 -20.63
N LYS A 130 5.55 20.88 -21.44
CA LYS A 130 6.31 19.62 -21.40
C LYS A 130 7.84 19.85 -21.34
N GLY A 131 8.34 20.87 -22.05
CA GLY A 131 9.75 21.23 -22.04
C GLY A 131 10.30 21.64 -20.67
N ASP A 132 9.50 22.19 -19.75
CA ASP A 132 9.97 22.56 -18.41
C ASP A 132 10.29 21.33 -17.55
N LEU A 133 9.58 20.21 -17.77
CA LEU A 133 9.85 18.93 -17.10
C LEU A 133 11.20 18.33 -17.54
N ASP A 134 11.48 18.36 -18.85
CA ASP A 134 12.76 17.91 -19.41
C ASP A 134 13.91 18.83 -18.98
N ILE A 135 13.67 20.15 -18.94
CA ILE A 135 14.64 21.13 -18.43
C ILE A 135 14.98 20.81 -16.98
N PHE A 136 13.99 20.57 -16.12
CA PHE A 136 14.18 20.23 -14.70
C PHE A 136 15.09 19.02 -14.52
N GLN A 137 14.88 17.99 -15.33
CA GLN A 137 15.74 16.82 -15.37
C GLN A 137 17.16 17.18 -15.83
N SER A 138 17.29 17.92 -16.94
CA SER A 138 18.58 18.26 -17.56
C SER A 138 19.48 19.14 -16.69
N VAL A 139 18.90 19.98 -15.82
CA VAL A 139 19.65 20.82 -14.87
C VAL A 139 19.96 20.08 -13.55
N GLY A 140 19.70 18.78 -13.47
CA GLY A 140 20.04 17.96 -12.31
C GLY A 140 19.04 18.02 -11.15
N GLY A 141 17.78 18.40 -11.42
CA GLY A 141 16.74 18.55 -10.38
C GLY A 141 16.60 17.31 -9.49
N PHE A 142 16.43 16.13 -10.08
CA PHE A 142 16.30 14.88 -9.33
C PHE A 142 17.55 14.49 -8.53
N ALA A 143 18.74 14.84 -9.01
CA ALA A 143 19.98 14.57 -8.28
C ALA A 143 20.04 15.38 -6.98
N VAL A 144 19.68 16.66 -7.05
CA VAL A 144 19.65 17.57 -5.90
C VAL A 144 18.52 17.19 -4.93
N LEU A 145 17.31 16.89 -5.42
CA LEU A 145 16.20 16.45 -4.56
C LEU A 145 16.52 15.11 -3.87
N GLY A 146 17.14 14.15 -4.57
CA GLY A 146 17.57 12.88 -4.00
C GLY A 146 18.59 13.05 -2.89
N LYS A 147 19.56 13.96 -3.07
CA LYS A 147 20.55 14.30 -2.04
C LYS A 147 19.90 14.96 -0.82
N LEU A 148 18.93 15.86 -1.05
CA LEU A 148 18.20 16.53 0.02
C LEU A 148 17.43 15.52 0.89
N LEU A 149 16.75 14.54 0.28
CA LEU A 149 16.04 13.49 1.02
C LEU A 149 17.00 12.51 1.72
N ALA A 150 18.16 12.22 1.13
CA ALA A 150 19.16 11.35 1.77
C ALA A 150 19.62 11.89 3.13
N LEU A 151 19.76 13.21 3.27
CA LEU A 151 20.11 13.85 4.54
C LEU A 151 19.06 13.66 5.63
N GLY A 152 17.80 13.39 5.28
CA GLY A 152 16.74 13.11 6.26
C GLY A 152 16.93 11.80 7.03
N GLN A 153 17.87 10.95 6.58
CA GLN A 153 18.29 9.72 7.25
C GLN A 153 19.36 9.98 8.31
N ASP A 154 20.13 11.05 8.15
CA ASP A 154 21.22 11.40 9.06
C ASP A 154 20.64 12.05 10.32
N GLY A 155 20.71 11.36 11.45
CA GLY A 155 20.23 11.88 12.74
C GLY A 155 20.89 13.20 13.18
N ASN A 156 22.01 13.57 12.56
CA ASN A 156 22.74 14.81 12.80
C ASN A 156 22.29 15.97 11.91
N CYS A 157 21.49 15.71 10.86
CA CYS A 157 21.01 16.74 9.94
C CYS A 157 19.55 17.10 10.25
N SER A 158 19.32 18.32 10.75
CA SER A 158 17.99 18.82 11.07
C SER A 158 17.32 19.48 9.85
N LEU A 159 16.94 18.68 8.85
CA LEU A 159 16.05 19.14 7.79
C LEU A 159 14.60 19.14 8.28
N PRO A 160 13.85 20.26 8.14
CA PRO A 160 12.45 20.30 8.53
C PRO A 160 11.62 19.29 7.74
N VAL A 161 10.75 18.56 8.43
CA VAL A 161 9.82 17.58 7.81
C VAL A 161 8.99 18.21 6.70
N LYS A 162 8.52 19.44 6.93
CA LYS A 162 7.79 20.24 5.94
C LYS A 162 8.57 20.40 4.62
N SER A 163 9.86 20.74 4.69
CA SER A 163 10.70 20.92 3.50
C SER A 163 10.87 19.61 2.72
N MET A 164 11.00 18.48 3.42
CA MET A 164 11.06 17.16 2.80
C MET A 164 9.73 16.78 2.11
N ILE A 165 8.59 17.12 2.71
CA ILE A 165 7.27 16.91 2.08
C ILE A 165 7.14 17.76 0.81
N ILE A 166 7.52 19.04 0.85
CA ILE A 166 7.49 19.91 -0.34
C ILE A 166 8.44 19.36 -1.44
N CYS A 167 9.60 18.84 -1.06
CA CYS A 167 10.53 18.16 -1.97
C CYS A 167 9.87 16.93 -2.65
N CYS A 168 9.20 16.07 -1.87
CA CYS A 168 8.49 14.91 -2.41
C CYS A 168 7.38 15.35 -3.39
N ASN A 169 6.63 16.41 -3.05
CA ASN A 169 5.56 16.93 -3.90
C ASN A 169 6.09 17.52 -5.21
N LEU A 170 7.20 18.27 -5.18
CA LEU A 170 7.87 18.78 -6.38
C LEU A 170 8.30 17.62 -7.30
N TRP A 171 8.89 16.57 -6.72
CA TRP A 171 9.30 15.39 -7.47
C TRP A 171 8.10 14.67 -8.10
N GLN A 172 7.01 14.51 -7.34
CA GLN A 172 5.77 13.94 -7.87
C GLN A 172 5.23 14.74 -9.05
N ILE A 173 5.19 16.07 -8.95
CA ILE A 173 4.75 16.96 -10.05
C ILE A 173 5.61 16.71 -11.30
N ALA A 174 6.92 16.60 -11.13
CA ALA A 174 7.84 16.38 -12.25
C ALA A 174 7.66 15.00 -12.93
N CYS A 175 7.06 14.03 -12.24
CA CYS A 175 6.91 12.65 -12.70
C CYS A 175 5.47 12.24 -13.02
N ARG A 176 4.45 13.06 -12.75
CA ARG A 176 3.04 12.68 -12.92
C ARG A 176 2.54 12.90 -14.35
N GLY A 177 1.65 12.02 -14.81
CA GLY A 177 0.93 12.14 -16.08
C GLY A 177 1.79 11.88 -17.33
N ALA A 178 1.17 11.93 -18.51
CA ALA A 178 1.83 11.55 -19.77
C ALA A 178 3.14 12.33 -20.05
N ASN A 179 3.19 13.60 -19.64
CA ASN A 179 4.38 14.44 -19.82
C ASN A 179 5.53 14.10 -18.86
N GLY A 180 5.24 13.49 -17.70
CA GLY A 180 6.24 13.08 -16.70
C GLY A 180 6.88 11.71 -16.97
N SER A 181 6.44 10.97 -17.98
CA SER A 181 6.87 9.57 -18.20
C SER A 181 8.37 9.47 -18.53
N ASN A 182 8.93 10.42 -19.29
CA ASN A 182 10.38 10.50 -19.55
C ASN A 182 11.19 10.70 -18.25
N ASN A 183 10.68 11.54 -17.35
CA ASN A 183 11.29 11.76 -16.06
C ASN A 183 11.25 10.50 -15.20
N CYS A 184 10.15 9.73 -15.22
CA CYS A 184 10.09 8.43 -14.56
C CYS A 184 11.13 7.46 -15.10
N GLN A 185 11.30 7.37 -16.43
CA GLN A 185 12.35 6.55 -17.04
C GLN A 185 13.74 6.96 -16.54
N TYR A 186 14.07 8.25 -16.56
CA TYR A 186 15.34 8.73 -16.04
C TYR A 186 15.52 8.37 -14.56
N VAL A 187 14.53 8.64 -13.71
CA VAL A 187 14.58 8.38 -12.26
C VAL A 187 14.79 6.89 -11.95
N ILE A 188 14.12 5.99 -12.68
CA ILE A 188 14.25 4.54 -12.55
C ILE A 188 15.64 4.09 -13.00
N LEU A 189 16.09 4.51 -14.19
CA LEU A 189 17.34 4.05 -14.76
C LEU A 189 18.57 4.57 -14.00
N SER A 190 18.52 5.83 -13.55
CA SER A 190 19.55 6.45 -12.69
C SER A 190 19.42 6.14 -11.19
N ASN A 191 18.50 5.24 -10.81
CA ASN A 191 18.37 4.72 -9.45
C ASN A 191 18.13 5.79 -8.37
N ARG A 192 17.40 6.87 -8.72
CA ARG A 192 17.21 8.02 -7.83
C ARG A 192 16.21 7.77 -6.70
N LEU A 193 15.47 6.66 -6.74
CA LEU A 193 14.50 6.27 -5.69
C LEU A 193 15.13 5.60 -4.47
N VAL A 194 16.38 5.13 -4.53
CA VAL A 194 17.04 4.48 -3.38
C VAL A 194 17.01 5.33 -2.10
N PRO A 195 17.46 6.61 -2.09
CA PRO A 195 17.41 7.44 -0.89
C PRO A 195 15.97 7.71 -0.40
N VAL A 196 14.99 7.70 -1.31
CA VAL A 196 13.56 7.87 -0.98
C VAL A 196 13.05 6.66 -0.20
N ILE A 197 13.34 5.45 -0.69
CA ILE A 197 12.92 4.19 -0.08
C ILE A 197 13.66 3.93 1.24
N ASP A 198 14.95 4.27 1.31
CA ASP A 198 15.72 4.18 2.55
C ASP A 198 15.17 5.13 3.63
N LEU A 199 14.84 6.38 3.26
CA LEU A 199 14.23 7.33 4.19
C LEU A 199 12.85 6.84 4.65
N LEU A 200 12.04 6.33 3.73
CA LEU A 200 10.73 5.74 4.06
C LEU A 200 10.88 4.62 5.08
N ASN A 201 11.79 3.67 4.84
CA ASN A 201 12.02 2.56 5.76
C ASN A 201 12.51 3.02 7.14
N ALA A 202 13.41 4.01 7.17
CA ALA A 202 13.92 4.58 8.41
C ALA A 202 12.81 5.25 9.23
N LYS A 203 11.90 6.01 8.58
CA LYS A 203 10.78 6.67 9.26
C LYS A 203 9.71 5.68 9.69
N LEU A 204 9.33 4.72 8.85
CA LEU A 204 8.39 3.65 9.21
C LEU A 204 8.87 2.82 10.40
N SER A 205 10.18 2.55 10.48
CA SER A 205 10.76 1.78 11.60
C SER A 205 10.69 2.52 12.94
N ASN A 206 10.47 3.83 12.93
CA ASN A 206 10.34 4.66 14.13
C ASN A 206 8.87 4.95 14.49
N ILE A 207 7.90 4.46 13.71
CA ILE A 207 6.48 4.57 14.08
C ILE A 207 6.25 3.64 15.27
N ASP A 208 5.88 4.24 16.40
CA ASP A 208 5.55 3.52 17.62
C ASP A 208 4.14 2.91 17.48
N ILE A 209 4.09 1.71 16.91
CA ILE A 209 2.84 0.96 16.73
C ILE A 209 2.52 0.27 18.07
N LYS A 210 1.93 1.04 18.98
CA LYS A 210 1.31 0.52 20.21
C LYS A 210 -0.18 0.29 20.00
N GLU A 211 -0.79 -0.51 20.86
CA GLU A 211 -2.24 -0.57 20.98
C GLU A 211 -2.78 0.88 21.10
N ASP A 212 -3.80 1.20 20.31
CA ASP A 212 -4.48 2.51 20.19
C ASP A 212 -3.77 3.65 19.43
N VAL A 213 -2.52 3.48 18.96
CA VAL A 213 -1.86 4.50 18.13
C VAL A 213 -1.99 4.17 16.64
N LEU A 214 -2.86 4.91 15.95
CA LEU A 214 -3.07 4.75 14.52
C LEU A 214 -1.95 5.43 13.70
N PRO A 215 -1.56 4.84 12.55
CA PRO A 215 -0.46 5.35 11.76
C PRO A 215 -0.86 6.66 11.06
N SER A 216 -0.12 7.73 11.36
CA SER A 216 -0.34 9.06 10.81
C SER A 216 0.98 9.82 10.70
N GLU A 217 1.82 9.44 9.75
CA GLU A 217 3.13 10.09 9.50
C GLU A 217 3.15 10.75 8.10
N PRO A 218 2.98 12.08 8.01
CA PRO A 218 2.82 12.79 6.74
C PRO A 218 4.01 12.66 5.77
N LEU A 219 5.23 12.52 6.27
CA LEU A 219 6.40 12.35 5.39
C LEU A 219 6.40 10.96 4.74
N CYS A 220 6.11 9.90 5.50
CA CYS A 220 5.91 8.56 4.95
C CYS A 220 4.81 8.56 3.87
N THR A 221 3.69 9.24 4.12
CA THR A 221 2.63 9.43 3.12
C THR A 221 3.17 10.02 1.82
N ALA A 222 3.93 11.12 1.91
CA ALA A 222 4.50 11.79 0.73
C ALA A 222 5.58 10.93 0.01
N LEU A 223 6.39 10.17 0.74
CA LEU A 223 7.40 9.26 0.19
C LEU A 223 6.75 8.06 -0.54
N MET A 224 5.72 7.46 0.05
CA MET A 224 4.95 6.37 -0.57
C MET A 224 4.27 6.84 -1.86
N GLN A 225 3.61 7.99 -1.82
CA GLN A 225 3.01 8.61 -3.00
C GLN A 225 4.04 8.90 -4.10
N LEU A 226 5.23 9.40 -3.73
CA LEU A 226 6.31 9.64 -4.68
C LEU A 226 6.72 8.36 -5.41
N VAL A 227 7.02 7.30 -4.67
CA VAL A 227 7.44 6.03 -5.30
C VAL A 227 6.29 5.46 -6.15
N ALA A 228 5.06 5.50 -5.66
CA ALA A 228 3.88 5.03 -6.40
C ALA A 228 3.69 5.79 -7.72
N VAL A 229 3.81 7.13 -7.71
CA VAL A 229 3.69 7.95 -8.93
C VAL A 229 4.75 7.58 -9.96
N VAL A 230 6.00 7.39 -9.54
CA VAL A 230 7.10 7.03 -10.46
C VAL A 230 6.88 5.66 -11.08
N LEU A 231 6.44 4.68 -10.29
CA LEU A 231 6.18 3.31 -10.76
C LEU A 231 4.96 3.26 -11.68
N LYS A 232 3.84 3.89 -11.30
CA LYS A 232 2.61 3.92 -12.11
C LYS A 232 2.80 4.61 -13.47
N ASN A 233 3.72 5.57 -13.54
CA ASN A 233 4.00 6.33 -14.76
C ASN A 233 5.29 5.90 -15.48
N ALA A 234 5.84 4.73 -15.11
CA ALA A 234 6.99 4.15 -15.79
C ALA A 234 6.61 3.79 -17.25
N PRO A 235 7.35 4.27 -18.26
CA PRO A 235 7.03 3.95 -19.65
C PRO A 235 7.34 2.49 -19.96
N SER A 236 6.63 1.92 -20.93
CA SER A 236 6.83 0.55 -21.43
C SER A 236 8.24 0.27 -21.95
N GLY A 237 8.99 1.30 -22.35
CA GLY A 237 10.41 1.20 -22.73
C GLY A 237 11.38 1.02 -21.56
N CYS A 238 10.93 1.08 -20.30
CA CYS A 238 11.78 0.76 -19.16
C CYS A 238 12.03 -0.75 -19.09
N PRO A 239 13.29 -1.22 -18.96
CA PRO A 239 13.55 -2.63 -18.79
C PRO A 239 12.89 -3.13 -17.50
N ALA A 240 12.05 -4.17 -17.60
CA ALA A 240 11.32 -4.75 -16.46
C ALA A 240 12.25 -5.10 -15.29
N SER A 241 13.47 -5.59 -15.57
CA SER A 241 14.47 -5.89 -14.53
C SER A 241 14.86 -4.68 -13.67
N ARG A 242 14.81 -3.45 -14.21
CA ARG A 242 15.09 -2.21 -13.45
C ARG A 242 13.96 -1.86 -12.51
N ILE A 243 12.72 -2.09 -12.92
CA ILE A 243 11.54 -1.86 -12.08
C ILE A 243 11.46 -2.94 -10.99
N GLN A 244 11.68 -4.21 -11.36
CA GLN A 244 11.74 -5.32 -10.42
C GLN A 244 12.88 -5.17 -9.39
N ASP A 245 14.00 -4.54 -9.75
CA ASP A 245 15.06 -4.17 -8.79
C ASP A 245 14.51 -3.22 -7.70
N ILE A 246 13.70 -2.21 -8.08
CA ILE A 246 13.04 -1.27 -7.15
C ILE A 246 12.03 -2.00 -6.26
N VAL A 247 11.18 -2.86 -6.85
CA VAL A 247 10.22 -3.68 -6.08
C VAL A 247 10.95 -4.57 -5.07
N SER A 248 11.96 -5.30 -5.53
CA SER A 248 12.76 -6.18 -4.67
C SER A 248 13.49 -5.40 -3.58
N PHE A 249 13.96 -4.18 -3.88
CA PHE A 249 14.63 -3.33 -2.90
C PHE A 249 13.66 -2.86 -1.81
N SER A 250 12.46 -2.39 -2.18
CA SER A 250 11.39 -2.02 -1.23
C SER A 250 11.00 -3.16 -0.30
N VAL A 251 10.93 -4.40 -0.82
CA VAL A 251 10.68 -5.60 -0.03
C VAL A 251 11.88 -5.90 0.89
N CYS A 252 13.09 -6.01 0.32
CA CYS A 252 14.25 -6.50 1.06
C CYS A 252 14.80 -5.50 2.09
N VAL A 253 14.50 -4.21 1.95
CA VAL A 253 14.86 -3.20 2.96
C VAL A 253 13.91 -3.22 4.16
N GLY A 254 12.70 -3.79 4.00
CA GLY A 254 11.72 -4.01 5.07
C GLY A 254 10.49 -3.10 5.04
N VAL A 255 10.29 -2.28 4.00
CA VAL A 255 9.14 -1.35 3.93
C VAL A 255 7.81 -2.10 4.02
N VAL A 256 7.69 -3.21 3.27
CA VAL A 256 6.46 -4.00 3.19
C VAL A 256 6.09 -4.57 4.56
N GLU A 257 7.05 -5.12 5.30
CA GLU A 257 6.81 -5.62 6.66
C GLU A 257 6.42 -4.52 7.65
N GLN A 258 6.97 -3.30 7.55
CA GLN A 258 6.58 -2.20 8.43
C GLN A 258 5.16 -1.70 8.11
N LEU A 259 4.79 -1.64 6.84
CA LEU A 259 3.42 -1.29 6.44
C LEU A 259 2.40 -2.34 6.88
N ALA A 260 2.76 -3.62 6.89
CA ALA A 260 1.91 -4.68 7.44
C ALA A 260 1.51 -4.39 8.89
N LYS A 261 2.48 -3.99 9.73
CA LYS A 261 2.22 -3.64 11.13
C LYS A 261 1.28 -2.44 11.24
N CYS A 262 1.44 -1.45 10.36
CA CYS A 262 0.57 -0.26 10.34
C CYS A 262 -0.87 -0.62 9.98
N CYS A 263 -1.08 -1.50 9.00
CA CYS A 263 -2.41 -1.97 8.64
C CYS A 263 -3.03 -2.82 9.76
N LEU A 264 -2.24 -3.71 10.39
CA LEU A 264 -2.69 -4.56 11.49
C LEU A 264 -3.06 -3.79 12.77
N SER A 265 -2.56 -2.56 12.97
CA SER A 265 -2.94 -1.74 14.12
C SER A 265 -4.31 -1.08 13.98
N VAL A 266 -4.89 -1.08 12.78
CA VAL A 266 -6.24 -0.56 12.53
C VAL A 266 -7.27 -1.58 12.96
N ARG A 267 -7.95 -1.32 14.08
CA ARG A 267 -8.97 -2.21 14.67
C ARG A 267 -10.38 -1.64 14.67
N GLY A 268 -10.59 -0.46 14.10
CA GLY A 268 -11.89 0.22 14.07
C GLY A 268 -12.02 1.24 12.94
N PRO A 269 -13.16 1.95 12.86
CA PRO A 269 -13.41 2.95 11.83
C PRO A 269 -12.43 4.13 11.93
N VAL A 270 -11.88 4.57 10.80
CA VAL A 270 -10.93 5.71 10.74
C VAL A 270 -11.43 6.86 9.86
N HIS A 271 -12.68 6.82 9.41
CA HIS A 271 -13.21 7.77 8.41
C HIS A 271 -13.16 9.24 8.86
N ASP A 272 -13.20 9.51 10.16
CA ASP A 272 -13.06 10.86 10.74
C ASP A 272 -11.60 11.27 11.01
N MET A 273 -10.63 10.44 10.61
CA MET A 273 -9.20 10.64 10.83
C MET A 273 -8.46 10.86 9.50
N PRO A 274 -8.46 12.08 8.93
CA PRO A 274 -7.99 12.34 7.57
C PRO A 274 -6.51 11.98 7.35
N ASN A 275 -5.67 12.19 8.36
CA ASN A 275 -4.24 11.86 8.27
C ASN A 275 -4.00 10.34 8.24
N THR A 276 -4.73 9.59 9.06
CA THR A 276 -4.70 8.11 9.05
C THR A 276 -5.21 7.56 7.74
N CYS A 277 -6.36 8.05 7.25
CA CYS A 277 -6.90 7.69 5.93
C CYS A 277 -5.88 7.96 4.82
N SER A 278 -5.25 9.14 4.81
CA SER A 278 -4.26 9.52 3.80
C SER A 278 -3.03 8.62 3.84
N PHE A 279 -2.55 8.28 5.04
CA PHE A 279 -1.43 7.36 5.23
C PHE A 279 -1.76 5.95 4.71
N LEU A 280 -2.89 5.39 5.14
CA LEU A 280 -3.32 4.05 4.74
C LEU A 280 -3.57 3.95 3.23
N LEU A 281 -4.21 4.97 2.64
CA LEU A 281 -4.43 5.02 1.20
C LEU A 281 -3.11 5.08 0.44
N ALA A 282 -2.16 5.92 0.87
CA ALA A 282 -0.83 5.99 0.27
C ALA A 282 -0.06 4.67 0.41
N ALA A 283 -0.17 3.98 1.54
CA ALA A 283 0.42 2.66 1.75
C ALA A 283 -0.14 1.62 0.78
N LEU A 284 -1.47 1.50 0.70
CA LEU A 284 -2.14 0.56 -0.20
C LEU A 284 -1.84 0.87 -1.67
N GLU A 285 -1.81 2.14 -2.06
CA GLU A 285 -1.47 2.53 -3.43
C GLU A 285 -0.01 2.25 -3.79
N PHE A 286 0.90 2.45 -2.85
CA PHE A 286 2.30 2.09 -3.00
C PHE A 286 2.44 0.59 -3.21
N LEU A 287 1.77 -0.23 -2.39
CA LEU A 287 1.81 -1.69 -2.50
C LEU A 287 1.17 -2.20 -3.80
N ALA A 288 0.04 -1.62 -4.22
CA ALA A 288 -0.56 -1.91 -5.51
C ALA A 288 0.41 -1.60 -6.65
N ALA A 289 1.08 -0.45 -6.62
CA ALA A 289 2.09 -0.10 -7.61
C ALA A 289 3.30 -1.06 -7.61
N LEU A 290 3.68 -1.62 -6.46
CA LEU A 290 4.70 -2.68 -6.41
C LEU A 290 4.21 -3.98 -7.06
N ALA A 291 2.96 -4.37 -6.78
CA ALA A 291 2.35 -5.60 -7.27
C ALA A 291 2.08 -5.57 -8.78
N ASP A 292 1.74 -4.40 -9.34
CA ASP A 292 1.57 -4.19 -10.78
C ASP A 292 2.87 -4.48 -11.58
N HIS A 293 4.03 -4.36 -10.93
CA HIS A 293 5.35 -4.61 -11.52
C HIS A 293 6.00 -5.92 -11.08
N ALA A 294 5.29 -6.77 -10.34
CA ALA A 294 5.75 -8.10 -10.00
C ALA A 294 5.53 -9.06 -11.20
N PRO A 295 6.50 -9.94 -11.52
CA PRO A 295 6.35 -10.92 -12.59
C PRO A 295 5.35 -12.03 -12.21
N GLU A 296 4.57 -12.51 -13.18
CA GLU A 296 3.55 -13.55 -12.98
C GLU A 296 4.17 -14.96 -12.95
N ASP A 297 5.23 -15.22 -13.73
CA ASP A 297 5.82 -16.55 -13.84
C ASP A 297 6.63 -16.98 -12.59
N SER A 298 6.97 -16.05 -11.71
CA SER A 298 7.76 -16.34 -10.51
C SER A 298 7.70 -15.21 -9.49
N ASP A 299 7.90 -15.51 -8.21
CA ASP A 299 8.06 -14.48 -7.18
C ASP A 299 9.52 -13.97 -7.13
N ALA A 300 10.05 -13.53 -8.28
CA ALA A 300 11.42 -13.07 -8.39
C ALA A 300 11.70 -11.85 -7.50
N THR A 301 10.68 -11.07 -7.13
CA THR A 301 10.80 -9.88 -6.27
C THR A 301 10.64 -10.16 -4.78
N HIS A 302 10.18 -11.38 -4.41
CA HIS A 302 9.78 -11.79 -3.07
C HIS A 302 8.58 -11.00 -2.51
N LEU A 303 7.88 -10.23 -3.35
CA LEU A 303 6.76 -9.41 -2.91
C LEU A 303 5.60 -10.30 -2.46
N VAL A 304 5.21 -11.27 -3.28
CA VAL A 304 4.05 -12.14 -3.01
C VAL A 304 4.28 -12.93 -1.72
N SER A 305 5.44 -13.58 -1.59
CA SER A 305 5.80 -14.33 -0.38
C SER A 305 5.81 -13.45 0.87
N THR A 306 6.23 -12.18 0.76
CA THR A 306 6.25 -11.25 1.90
C THR A 306 4.85 -10.77 2.27
N LEU A 307 4.00 -10.46 1.30
CA LEU A 307 2.60 -10.09 1.54
C LEU A 307 1.85 -11.23 2.25
N LEU A 308 2.05 -12.47 1.82
CA LEU A 308 1.39 -13.64 2.40
C LEU A 308 1.93 -13.98 3.79
N ALA A 309 3.24 -13.90 3.99
CA ALA A 309 3.87 -14.08 5.31
C ALA A 309 3.46 -13.00 6.33
N THR A 310 2.79 -11.94 5.88
CA THR A 310 2.23 -10.87 6.70
C THR A 310 0.70 -10.88 6.67
N GLU A 311 0.08 -12.02 6.38
CA GLU A 311 -1.39 -12.22 6.34
C GLU A 311 -2.08 -11.22 5.39
N LEU A 312 -1.53 -11.11 4.17
CA LEU A 312 -1.89 -10.08 3.18
C LEU A 312 -1.82 -8.67 3.79
N LEU A 313 -0.72 -8.38 4.49
CA LEU A 313 -0.48 -7.15 5.27
C LEU A 313 -1.52 -6.86 6.35
N GLY A 314 -2.36 -7.83 6.72
CA GLY A 314 -3.52 -7.57 7.56
C GLY A 314 -4.58 -6.71 6.88
N CYS A 315 -4.57 -6.58 5.54
CA CYS A 315 -5.55 -5.81 4.78
C CYS A 315 -6.99 -6.27 5.05
N VAL A 316 -7.20 -7.58 5.18
CA VAL A 316 -8.52 -8.15 5.50
C VAL A 316 -8.96 -7.72 6.90
N SER A 317 -8.10 -7.84 7.90
CA SER A 317 -8.42 -7.44 9.27
C SER A 317 -8.61 -5.93 9.42
N MET A 318 -7.83 -5.12 8.71
CA MET A 318 -8.00 -3.67 8.62
C MET A 318 -9.37 -3.33 8.04
N LEU A 319 -9.73 -3.90 6.88
CA LEU A 319 -11.05 -3.67 6.27
C LEU A 319 -12.20 -4.15 7.18
N TYR A 320 -12.01 -5.26 7.89
CA TYR A 320 -12.99 -5.74 8.84
C TYR A 320 -13.26 -4.71 9.94
N GLY A 321 -12.21 -4.17 10.57
CA GLY A 321 -12.34 -3.12 11.58
C GLY A 321 -12.92 -1.81 11.02
N LEU A 322 -12.60 -1.46 9.77
CA LEU A 322 -13.07 -0.25 9.12
C LEU A 322 -14.56 -0.28 8.76
N LEU A 323 -15.04 -1.42 8.25
CA LEU A 323 -16.38 -1.54 7.65
C LEU A 323 -17.41 -2.17 8.58
N LEU A 324 -16.96 -3.00 9.52
CA LEU A 324 -17.81 -3.86 10.34
C LEU A 324 -17.43 -3.75 11.82
N PRO A 325 -17.60 -2.56 12.44
CA PRO A 325 -17.31 -2.38 13.86
C PRO A 325 -18.19 -3.30 14.72
N PRO A 326 -17.74 -3.69 15.94
CA PRO A 326 -18.48 -4.61 16.82
C PRO A 326 -19.92 -4.18 17.13
N ASP A 327 -20.15 -2.87 17.17
CA ASP A 327 -21.45 -2.26 17.48
C ASP A 327 -22.39 -2.18 16.26
N SER A 328 -22.00 -2.77 15.11
CA SER A 328 -22.83 -2.80 13.91
C SER A 328 -24.10 -3.60 14.16
N THR A 329 -25.25 -3.01 13.87
CA THR A 329 -26.53 -3.73 13.98
C THR A 329 -26.59 -4.85 12.94
N PRO A 330 -27.10 -6.05 13.30
CA PRO A 330 -27.35 -7.11 12.35
C PRO A 330 -28.28 -6.60 11.25
N ARG A 331 -28.01 -7.04 10.01
CA ARG A 331 -28.85 -6.72 8.87
C ARG A 331 -30.27 -7.25 9.11
N VAL A 332 -31.26 -6.38 8.90
CA VAL A 332 -32.67 -6.78 8.92
C VAL A 332 -33.20 -6.89 7.48
N ASP A 333 -34.09 -7.86 7.23
CA ASP A 333 -34.73 -8.00 5.92
C ASP A 333 -35.49 -6.73 5.53
N GLY A 334 -35.27 -6.27 4.30
CA GLY A 334 -35.84 -5.01 3.79
C GLY A 334 -35.08 -3.74 4.18
N GLN A 335 -34.04 -3.82 5.03
CA GLN A 335 -33.17 -2.69 5.35
C GLN A 335 -32.38 -2.23 4.12
N ARG A 336 -32.29 -0.91 3.92
CA ARG A 336 -31.40 -0.32 2.90
C ARG A 336 -29.95 -0.39 3.35
N PRO A 337 -28.99 -0.59 2.42
CA PRO A 337 -27.58 -0.56 2.78
C PRO A 337 -27.17 0.79 3.36
N PRO A 338 -26.23 0.80 4.32
CA PRO A 338 -25.65 2.04 4.81
C PRO A 338 -24.85 2.74 3.71
N THR A 339 -24.76 4.06 3.78
CA THR A 339 -23.84 4.83 2.94
C THR A 339 -22.41 4.60 3.42
N LEU A 340 -21.50 4.19 2.53
CA LEU A 340 -20.09 4.08 2.87
C LEU A 340 -19.45 5.47 2.90
N PRO A 341 -18.76 5.86 3.99
CA PRO A 341 -17.94 7.07 3.99
C PRO A 341 -16.91 7.01 2.85
N LYS A 342 -16.70 8.13 2.16
CA LYS A 342 -15.76 8.21 1.02
C LYS A 342 -14.36 7.65 1.34
N PRO A 343 -13.74 7.93 2.51
CA PRO A 343 -12.45 7.34 2.85
C PRO A 343 -12.50 5.80 2.95
N CYS A 344 -13.59 5.23 3.47
CA CYS A 344 -13.77 3.78 3.53
C CYS A 344 -13.96 3.18 2.14
N LEU A 345 -14.70 3.85 1.25
CA LEU A 345 -14.86 3.44 -0.15
C LEU A 345 -13.51 3.41 -0.88
N ASP A 346 -12.68 4.43 -0.69
CA ASP A 346 -11.36 4.52 -1.29
C ASP A 346 -10.42 3.43 -0.78
N LEU A 347 -10.36 3.24 0.55
CA LEU A 347 -9.54 2.20 1.17
C LEU A 347 -9.98 0.79 0.72
N ALA A 348 -11.29 0.52 0.67
CA ALA A 348 -11.83 -0.74 0.15
C ALA A 348 -11.43 -0.95 -1.31
N SER A 349 -11.58 0.08 -2.15
CA SER A 349 -11.24 0.02 -3.58
C SER A 349 -9.78 -0.27 -3.84
N VAL A 350 -8.84 0.39 -3.15
CA VAL A 350 -7.42 0.10 -3.35
C VAL A 350 -7.04 -1.26 -2.76
N THR A 351 -7.65 -1.66 -1.64
CA THR A 351 -7.40 -2.97 -1.03
C THR A 351 -7.86 -4.12 -1.93
N PHE A 352 -9.06 -4.04 -2.50
CA PHE A 352 -9.56 -5.06 -3.43
C PHE A 352 -8.76 -5.09 -4.74
N ARG A 353 -8.29 -3.94 -5.24
CA ARG A 353 -7.36 -3.90 -6.37
C ARG A 353 -6.04 -4.61 -6.07
N LEU A 354 -5.47 -4.37 -4.89
CA LEU A 354 -4.25 -5.06 -4.43
C LEU A 354 -4.48 -6.57 -4.30
N MET A 355 -5.56 -6.99 -3.64
CA MET A 355 -5.90 -8.41 -3.49
C MET A 355 -6.10 -9.10 -4.84
N LYS A 356 -6.79 -8.44 -5.78
CA LYS A 356 -6.93 -8.92 -7.16
C LYS A 356 -5.57 -9.15 -7.80
N ARG A 357 -4.66 -8.17 -7.72
CA ARG A 357 -3.33 -8.30 -8.31
C ARG A 357 -2.51 -9.41 -7.66
N VAL A 358 -2.61 -9.60 -6.34
CA VAL A 358 -1.95 -10.73 -5.66
C VAL A 358 -2.49 -12.07 -6.14
N ALA A 359 -3.81 -12.19 -6.34
CA ALA A 359 -4.43 -13.40 -6.87
C ALA A 359 -3.97 -13.72 -8.30
N GLU A 360 -3.78 -12.70 -9.14
CA GLU A 360 -3.25 -12.85 -10.51
C GLU A 360 -1.78 -13.30 -10.52
N LEU A 361 -0.99 -12.91 -9.52
CA LEU A 361 0.41 -13.31 -9.40
C LEU A 361 0.57 -14.74 -8.89
N ASP A 362 -0.26 -15.15 -7.93
CA ASP A 362 -0.20 -16.50 -7.35
C ASP A 362 -1.54 -16.85 -6.68
N ILE A 363 -2.42 -17.50 -7.44
CA ILE A 363 -3.77 -17.84 -6.99
C ILE A 363 -3.74 -18.84 -5.83
N GLU A 364 -2.85 -19.84 -5.87
CA GLU A 364 -2.80 -20.89 -4.85
C GLU A 364 -2.44 -20.30 -3.49
N LYS A 365 -1.37 -19.49 -3.44
CA LYS A 365 -0.97 -18.88 -2.19
C LYS A 365 -1.98 -17.83 -1.71
N PHE A 366 -2.58 -17.08 -2.63
CA PHE A 366 -3.67 -16.15 -2.32
C PHE A 366 -4.84 -16.86 -1.65
N GLN A 367 -5.30 -17.97 -2.22
CA GLN A 367 -6.39 -18.79 -1.68
C GLN A 367 -6.05 -19.39 -0.31
N VAL A 368 -4.81 -19.86 -0.13
CA VAL A 368 -4.35 -20.38 1.18
C VAL A 368 -4.37 -19.27 2.24
N ALA A 369 -3.89 -18.07 1.92
CA ALA A 369 -3.86 -16.97 2.88
C ALA A 369 -5.26 -16.48 3.28
N LEU A 370 -6.18 -16.33 2.32
CA LEU A 370 -7.57 -15.95 2.61
C LEU A 370 -8.41 -17.10 3.15
N GLY A 371 -8.04 -18.35 2.90
CA GLY A 371 -8.67 -19.54 3.44
C GLY A 371 -8.33 -19.81 4.90
N ALA A 372 -7.30 -19.14 5.44
CA ALA A 372 -6.90 -19.27 6.83
C ALA A 372 -8.05 -18.96 7.81
N GLU A 373 -8.14 -19.76 8.87
CA GLU A 373 -9.18 -19.63 9.89
C GLU A 373 -9.21 -18.21 10.48
N GLY A 374 -10.41 -17.65 10.67
CA GLY A 374 -10.59 -16.25 11.10
C GLY A 374 -10.52 -15.24 9.95
N ILE A 375 -9.43 -15.24 9.17
CA ILE A 375 -9.29 -14.36 7.99
C ILE A 375 -10.39 -14.66 6.97
N SER A 376 -10.67 -15.94 6.74
CA SER A 376 -11.69 -16.40 5.81
C SER A 376 -13.11 -15.96 6.20
N LEU A 377 -13.39 -15.86 7.50
CA LEU A 377 -14.68 -15.37 8.01
C LEU A 377 -14.79 -13.86 7.84
N GLN A 378 -13.74 -13.11 8.20
CA GLN A 378 -13.66 -11.66 7.98
C GLN A 378 -13.85 -11.31 6.51
N PHE A 379 -13.14 -11.99 5.62
CA PHE A 379 -13.23 -11.77 4.17
C PHE A 379 -14.64 -11.99 3.64
N ARG A 380 -15.31 -13.09 4.00
CA ARG A 380 -16.68 -13.36 3.55
C ARG A 380 -17.67 -12.30 4.06
N HIS A 381 -17.51 -11.86 5.31
CA HIS A 381 -18.36 -10.81 5.88
C HIS A 381 -18.15 -9.47 5.17
N ILE A 382 -16.89 -9.07 4.95
CA ILE A 382 -16.54 -7.87 4.17
C ILE A 382 -17.12 -7.96 2.76
N ALA A 383 -16.86 -9.06 2.05
CA ALA A 383 -17.25 -9.23 0.67
C ALA A 383 -18.75 -9.07 0.48
N GLY A 384 -19.58 -9.76 1.28
CA GLY A 384 -21.02 -9.59 1.10
C GLY A 384 -21.62 -8.34 1.75
N HIS A 385 -20.97 -7.71 2.74
CA HIS A 385 -21.30 -6.34 3.13
C HIS A 385 -21.08 -5.38 1.95
N LEU A 386 -19.93 -5.44 1.28
CA LEU A 386 -19.64 -4.61 0.11
C LEU A 386 -20.53 -4.94 -1.08
N LEU A 387 -20.85 -6.22 -1.35
CA LEU A 387 -21.84 -6.57 -2.39
C LEU A 387 -23.21 -5.95 -2.09
N TRP A 388 -23.61 -5.90 -0.82
CA TRP A 388 -24.87 -5.27 -0.43
C TRP A 388 -24.83 -3.74 -0.60
N CYS A 389 -23.76 -3.10 -0.15
CA CYS A 389 -23.58 -1.64 -0.27
C CYS A 389 -23.42 -1.20 -1.73
N CYS A 390 -22.63 -1.90 -2.54
CA CYS A 390 -22.31 -1.49 -3.90
C CYS A 390 -23.36 -1.92 -4.94
N ALA A 391 -24.16 -2.97 -4.71
CA ALA A 391 -25.22 -3.36 -5.64
C ALA A 391 -26.45 -2.44 -5.56
N THR A 392 -26.61 -1.68 -4.49
CA THR A 392 -27.73 -0.74 -4.33
C THR A 392 -27.27 0.47 -3.50
N PRO A 393 -26.34 1.29 -4.03
CA PRO A 393 -25.68 2.32 -3.25
C PRO A 393 -26.68 3.33 -2.68
N ALA A 394 -26.59 3.56 -1.36
CA ALA A 394 -27.33 4.62 -0.70
C ALA A 394 -26.59 5.95 -0.91
N LEU A 395 -26.80 6.57 -2.08
CA LEU A 395 -26.25 7.88 -2.38
C LEU A 395 -26.96 8.97 -1.54
N PRO A 396 -26.21 9.93 -0.96
CA PRO A 396 -26.83 11.08 -0.31
C PRO A 396 -27.72 11.83 -1.30
N LYS A 397 -29.00 12.02 -0.98
CA LYS A 397 -29.86 12.90 -1.78
C LYS A 397 -29.41 14.34 -1.55
N CYS A 398 -28.75 14.96 -2.52
CA CYS A 398 -28.53 16.41 -2.50
C CYS A 398 -29.88 17.11 -2.34
N GLN A 399 -30.01 17.96 -1.31
CA GLN A 399 -31.19 18.81 -1.15
C GLN A 399 -31.27 19.70 -2.39
N ARG A 400 -32.37 19.56 -3.13
CA ARG A 400 -32.62 20.21 -4.41
C ARG A 400 -32.81 21.73 -4.21
N GLY A 401 -31.71 22.45 -4.05
CA GLY A 401 -31.68 23.89 -4.24
C GLY A 401 -31.81 24.17 -5.73
N LYS A 402 -32.85 24.91 -6.14
CA LYS A 402 -32.89 25.52 -7.47
C LYS A 402 -31.65 26.41 -7.58
N ASP A 403 -30.93 26.29 -8.70
CA ASP A 403 -29.79 27.13 -9.10
C ASP A 403 -28.42 26.70 -8.53
N ALA A 404 -27.87 25.61 -9.06
CA ALA A 404 -26.41 25.41 -9.13
C ALA A 404 -26.07 24.32 -10.17
N ASP A 405 -25.19 24.65 -11.12
CA ASP A 405 -24.55 23.73 -12.06
C ASP A 405 -23.72 22.66 -11.31
N VAL A 406 -24.22 21.44 -11.04
CA VAL A 406 -23.36 20.27 -10.75
C VAL A 406 -24.13 18.95 -10.98
N ASP A 407 -23.82 18.24 -12.08
CA ASP A 407 -24.23 16.83 -12.35
C ASP A 407 -23.02 15.87 -12.29
N ASP A 408 -21.83 16.37 -11.93
CA ASP A 408 -20.55 15.66 -12.08
C ASP A 408 -20.15 14.83 -10.83
N GLY A 409 -20.61 15.22 -9.63
CA GLY A 409 -20.22 14.60 -8.36
C GLY A 409 -20.93 13.27 -8.05
N ASP A 410 -22.20 13.12 -8.44
CA ASP A 410 -22.96 11.89 -8.23
C ASP A 410 -22.52 10.79 -9.21
N ALA A 411 -22.13 11.16 -10.44
CA ALA A 411 -21.61 10.24 -11.45
C ALA A 411 -20.26 9.62 -11.04
N ASP A 412 -19.35 10.41 -10.45
CA ASP A 412 -18.06 9.92 -9.95
C ASP A 412 -18.23 8.95 -8.78
N ALA A 413 -19.16 9.25 -7.86
CA ALA A 413 -19.48 8.36 -6.75
C ALA A 413 -20.08 7.03 -7.24
N GLU A 414 -21.06 7.07 -8.16
CA GLU A 414 -21.66 5.85 -8.72
C GLU A 414 -20.62 4.98 -9.46
N SER A 415 -19.70 5.61 -10.21
CA SER A 415 -18.58 4.92 -10.86
C SER A 415 -17.69 4.22 -9.83
N ALA A 416 -17.34 4.89 -8.72
CA ALA A 416 -16.53 4.29 -7.66
C ALA A 416 -17.21 3.07 -7.00
N TYR A 417 -18.52 3.14 -6.74
CA TYR A 417 -19.26 1.98 -6.21
C TYR A 417 -19.31 0.83 -7.21
N ARG A 418 -19.48 1.11 -8.51
CA ARG A 418 -19.46 0.11 -9.58
C ARG A 418 -18.08 -0.54 -9.68
N ASP A 419 -17.02 0.24 -9.72
CA ASP A 419 -15.65 -0.28 -9.81
C ASP A 419 -15.31 -1.17 -8.61
N LEU A 420 -15.71 -0.76 -7.40
CA LEU A 420 -15.55 -1.60 -6.21
C LEU A 420 -16.38 -2.88 -6.32
N LEU A 421 -17.64 -2.82 -6.78
CA LEU A 421 -18.48 -4.01 -6.98
C LEU A 421 -17.79 -5.03 -7.90
N HIS A 422 -17.25 -4.57 -9.03
CA HIS A 422 -16.55 -5.42 -9.98
C HIS A 422 -15.34 -6.10 -9.34
N GLN A 423 -14.53 -5.34 -8.58
CA GLN A 423 -13.37 -5.90 -7.90
C GLN A 423 -13.76 -6.90 -6.80
N VAL A 424 -14.81 -6.63 -6.02
CA VAL A 424 -15.31 -7.55 -4.99
C VAL A 424 -15.73 -8.88 -5.62
N VAL A 425 -16.46 -8.84 -6.74
CA VAL A 425 -16.86 -10.05 -7.47
C VAL A 425 -15.64 -10.82 -7.96
N MET A 426 -14.66 -10.14 -8.60
CA MET A 426 -13.45 -10.80 -9.11
C MET A 426 -12.63 -11.45 -7.99
N VAL A 427 -12.37 -10.74 -6.90
CA VAL A 427 -11.56 -11.24 -5.77
C VAL A 427 -12.26 -12.41 -5.07
N THR A 428 -13.60 -12.33 -4.93
CA THR A 428 -14.38 -13.46 -4.39
C THR A 428 -14.34 -14.67 -5.33
N GLY A 429 -14.36 -14.44 -6.64
CA GLY A 429 -14.16 -15.46 -7.66
C GLY A 429 -12.79 -16.14 -7.52
N TYR A 430 -11.70 -15.37 -7.47
CA TYR A 430 -10.35 -15.91 -7.25
C TYR A 430 -10.22 -16.68 -5.94
N PHE A 431 -10.89 -16.23 -4.88
CA PHE A 431 -10.89 -16.92 -3.60
C PHE A 431 -11.52 -18.32 -3.69
N ALA A 432 -12.58 -18.50 -4.47
CA ALA A 432 -13.37 -19.73 -4.51
C ALA A 432 -13.06 -20.65 -5.71
N VAL A 433 -12.59 -20.12 -6.84
CA VAL A 433 -12.43 -20.88 -8.09
C VAL A 433 -11.55 -22.10 -7.88
N GLU A 434 -12.05 -23.28 -8.29
CA GLU A 434 -11.36 -24.57 -8.19
C GLU A 434 -10.86 -24.97 -6.78
N ASN A 435 -11.35 -24.28 -5.74
CA ASN A 435 -10.97 -24.53 -4.35
C ASN A 435 -12.19 -24.94 -3.52
N ASN A 436 -12.42 -26.26 -3.43
CA ASN A 436 -13.58 -26.81 -2.72
C ASN A 436 -13.65 -26.34 -1.26
N ASP A 437 -12.52 -26.22 -0.56
CA ASP A 437 -12.49 -25.79 0.84
C ASP A 437 -12.99 -24.35 1.01
N ASN A 438 -12.61 -23.46 0.10
CA ASN A 438 -13.07 -22.08 0.11
C ASN A 438 -14.53 -21.94 -0.37
N GLN A 439 -14.99 -22.86 -1.22
CA GLN A 439 -16.39 -22.99 -1.66
C GLN A 439 -17.32 -23.56 -0.59
N ILE A 440 -16.81 -24.40 0.32
CA ILE A 440 -17.60 -24.97 1.42
C ILE A 440 -18.06 -23.84 2.32
N LEU A 441 -19.34 -23.51 2.15
CA LEU A 441 -20.05 -22.45 2.86
C LEU A 441 -20.63 -22.92 4.18
N GLU A 442 -20.44 -24.18 4.60
CA GLU A 442 -21.25 -24.78 5.68
C GLU A 442 -21.15 -24.01 7.00
N ASP A 443 -19.96 -23.62 7.45
CA ASP A 443 -19.81 -22.86 8.71
C ASP A 443 -20.39 -21.45 8.64
N PHE A 444 -20.28 -20.77 7.49
CA PHE A 444 -20.87 -19.45 7.29
C PHE A 444 -22.39 -19.55 7.14
N ARG A 445 -22.88 -20.46 6.30
CA ARG A 445 -24.29 -20.78 6.06
C ARG A 445 -25.02 -21.21 7.32
N ASN A 446 -24.33 -21.84 8.27
CA ASN A 446 -24.89 -22.24 9.55
C ASN A 446 -24.95 -21.10 10.59
N SER A 447 -24.15 -20.03 10.42
CA SER A 447 -24.22 -18.81 11.23
C SER A 447 -25.45 -17.95 10.92
N GLU A 448 -25.97 -17.21 11.89
CA GLU A 448 -27.10 -16.28 11.69
C GLU A 448 -26.82 -15.28 10.56
N SER A 449 -25.59 -14.75 10.48
CA SER A 449 -25.18 -13.82 9.43
C SER A 449 -25.13 -14.44 8.03
N GLY A 450 -24.78 -15.72 7.89
CA GLY A 450 -24.65 -16.35 6.57
C GLY A 450 -25.95 -16.87 5.97
N ARG A 451 -26.98 -17.16 6.78
CA ARG A 451 -28.32 -17.54 6.27
C ARG A 451 -28.99 -16.40 5.48
N GLN A 452 -28.65 -15.15 5.77
CA GLN A 452 -29.21 -13.96 5.12
C GLN A 452 -28.34 -13.39 3.98
N HIS A 453 -27.19 -14.00 3.69
CA HIS A 453 -26.13 -13.37 2.89
C HIS A 453 -26.15 -13.76 1.40
N ARG A 454 -26.18 -12.77 0.50
CA ARG A 454 -26.21 -12.98 -0.97
C ARG A 454 -24.98 -13.69 -1.53
N LEU A 455 -23.85 -13.66 -0.83
CA LEU A 455 -22.60 -14.31 -1.26
C LEU A 455 -22.77 -15.83 -1.43
N VAL A 456 -23.60 -16.47 -0.58
CA VAL A 456 -23.94 -17.89 -0.67
C VAL A 456 -24.61 -18.23 -2.01
N LYS A 457 -25.46 -17.34 -2.52
CA LYS A 457 -26.19 -17.51 -3.81
C LYS A 457 -25.35 -17.17 -5.05
N LEU A 458 -24.26 -16.43 -4.88
CA LEU A 458 -23.36 -16.02 -5.95
C LEU A 458 -22.25 -17.05 -6.21
N LEU A 459 -21.92 -17.85 -5.18
CA LEU A 459 -20.88 -18.88 -5.22
C LEU A 459 -21.44 -20.31 -5.39
N SER A 460 -22.76 -20.48 -5.29
CA SER A 460 -23.52 -21.69 -5.66
C SER A 460 -24.02 -21.58 -7.09
#